data_AF-A0A1B0D968-F1
#
_entry.id   AF-A0A1B0D968-F1
#
_cell.length_a   1.000
_cell.length_b   1.000
_cell.length_c   1.000
_cell.angle_alpha   90.00
_cell.angle_beta   90.00
_cell.angle_gamma   90.00
#
_symmetry.space_group_name_H-M   'P 1'
#
loop_
_entity.id
_entity.type
_entity.pdbx_description
1 polymer ?
#
loop_
_entity_poly.entity_id
_entity_poly.type
_entity_poly.pdbx_seq_one_letter_code
_entity_poly.pdbx_strand_id
1 'polypeptide(L)'
;MNAIIAVLLLFGAVSGQFIQQEPIPLAYYRDATPIHEDPPLAHPAVVENSLREQQYPAEFQNNFYKNPHIADALAKESWFTDKEMPVYEREADKIPRGQIVKILKNAGLARRRR
;
A
#
# COMPACT_ATOMS: atom_id res chain seq x y z
N MET A 1 -21.22 -18.69 -49.42
CA MET A 1 -21.70 -18.71 -48.01
C MET A 1 -20.59 -18.78 -46.96
N ASN A 2 -19.29 -18.69 -47.34
CA ASN A 2 -18.17 -18.93 -46.41
C ASN A 2 -17.42 -17.65 -46.00
N ALA A 3 -17.75 -16.49 -46.58
CA ALA A 3 -17.06 -15.23 -46.31
C ALA A 3 -17.69 -14.41 -45.16
N ILE A 4 -18.99 -14.59 -44.87
CA ILE A 4 -19.69 -13.84 -43.82
C ILE A 4 -19.36 -14.39 -42.42
N ILE A 5 -19.09 -15.69 -42.32
CA ILE A 5 -18.71 -16.34 -41.06
C ILE A 5 -17.32 -15.89 -40.60
N ALA A 6 -16.41 -15.56 -41.52
CA ALA A 6 -15.05 -15.13 -41.21
C ALA A 6 -14.99 -13.72 -40.57
N VAL A 7 -15.97 -12.85 -40.85
CA VAL A 7 -15.98 -11.47 -40.33
C VAL A 7 -16.53 -11.41 -38.90
N LEU A 8 -17.38 -12.36 -38.49
CA LEU A 8 -17.92 -12.44 -37.13
C LEU A 8 -16.92 -13.02 -36.10
N LEU A 9 -15.85 -13.67 -36.55
CA LEU A 9 -14.83 -14.25 -35.66
C LEU A 9 -13.72 -13.25 -35.26
N LEU A 10 -13.70 -12.05 -35.83
CA LEU A 10 -12.65 -11.05 -35.57
C LEU A 10 -12.98 -10.03 -34.45
N PHE A 11 -14.18 -10.07 -33.87
CA PHE A 11 -14.60 -9.13 -32.82
C PHE A 11 -14.57 -9.67 -31.39
N GLY A 12 -14.11 -10.90 -31.18
CA GLY A 12 -14.24 -11.59 -29.89
C GLY A 12 -12.93 -11.83 -29.14
N ALA A 13 -12.14 -10.80 -28.82
CA ALA A 13 -11.03 -10.95 -27.86
C ALA A 13 -10.54 -9.61 -27.28
N VAL A 14 -11.43 -8.80 -26.70
CA VAL A 14 -10.99 -7.90 -25.61
C VAL A 14 -11.12 -8.70 -24.34
N SER A 15 -10.09 -9.47 -24.03
CA SER A 15 -9.91 -10.05 -22.71
C SER A 15 -9.75 -8.91 -21.72
N GLY A 16 -10.82 -8.55 -21.03
CA GLY A 16 -10.72 -7.80 -19.79
C GLY A 16 -9.84 -8.62 -18.86
N GLN A 17 -8.64 -8.12 -18.56
CA GLN A 17 -7.81 -8.68 -17.51
C GLN A 17 -8.47 -8.34 -16.18
N PHE A 18 -9.53 -9.08 -15.86
CA PHE A 18 -9.92 -9.30 -14.48
C PHE A 18 -8.73 -10.01 -13.85
N ILE A 19 -7.98 -9.29 -13.02
CA ILE A 19 -7.06 -9.91 -12.08
C ILE A 19 -7.92 -10.89 -11.28
N GLN A 20 -7.72 -12.18 -11.48
CA GLN A 20 -8.24 -13.18 -10.55
C GLN A 20 -7.51 -12.92 -9.23
N GLN A 21 -8.14 -12.13 -8.36
CA GLN A 21 -7.85 -12.18 -6.95
C GLN A 21 -8.40 -13.53 -6.49
N GLU A 22 -7.53 -14.54 -6.42
CA GLU A 22 -7.79 -15.71 -5.59
C GLU A 22 -8.25 -15.20 -4.22
N PRO A 23 -9.41 -15.64 -3.69
CA PRO A 23 -9.79 -15.27 -2.34
C PRO A 23 -8.69 -15.82 -1.43
N ILE A 24 -7.99 -14.91 -0.73
CA ILE A 24 -6.96 -15.29 0.22
C ILE A 24 -7.63 -16.26 1.22
N PRO A 25 -7.22 -17.54 1.29
CA PRO A 25 -7.82 -18.46 2.23
C PRO A 25 -7.62 -17.92 3.64
N LEU A 26 -8.72 -17.56 4.33
CA LEU A 26 -8.74 -17.11 5.72
C LEU A 26 -8.03 -18.09 6.68
N ALA A 27 -7.81 -19.33 6.24
CA ALA A 27 -7.05 -20.34 6.97
C ALA A 27 -5.56 -20.02 7.13
N TYR A 28 -4.96 -19.15 6.30
CA TYR A 28 -3.54 -18.80 6.41
C TYR A 28 -3.21 -17.77 7.49
N TYR A 29 -4.22 -17.08 8.05
CA TYR A 29 -3.98 -16.06 9.08
C TYR A 29 -3.95 -16.63 10.51
N ARG A 30 -4.27 -17.92 10.71
CA ARG A 30 -4.48 -18.45 12.05
C ARG A 30 -3.20 -18.82 12.81
N ASP A 31 -2.08 -19.10 12.14
CA ASP A 31 -0.88 -19.63 12.82
C ASP A 31 0.45 -18.99 12.37
N ALA A 32 0.42 -17.83 11.70
CA ALA A 32 1.63 -17.14 11.23
C ALA A 32 1.86 -15.80 11.95
N THR A 33 1.82 -15.78 13.27
CA THR A 33 2.75 -14.90 13.98
C THR A 33 4.07 -15.64 14.00
N PRO A 34 5.05 -15.33 13.12
CA PRO A 34 6.41 -15.73 13.45
C PRO A 34 6.68 -15.12 14.83
N ILE A 35 6.98 -15.97 15.82
CA ILE A 35 7.62 -15.52 17.05
C ILE A 35 9.01 -15.05 16.60
N HIS A 36 9.05 -13.84 16.08
CA HIS A 36 10.27 -13.11 15.86
C HIS A 36 10.66 -12.65 17.27
N GLU A 37 11.65 -13.33 17.85
CA GLU A 37 12.27 -13.01 19.14
C GLU A 37 12.78 -11.55 19.18
N ASP A 38 12.94 -10.93 18.01
CA ASP A 38 13.21 -9.50 17.83
C ASP A 38 12.02 -8.82 17.13
N PRO A 39 11.51 -7.68 17.63
CA PRO A 39 10.44 -6.96 16.95
C PRO A 39 10.89 -6.69 15.50
N PRO A 40 10.11 -7.11 14.49
CA PRO A 40 10.51 -6.99 13.10
C PRO A 40 10.86 -5.54 12.80
N LEU A 41 12.05 -5.34 12.21
CA LEU A 41 12.63 -4.03 11.94
C LEU A 41 11.60 -3.15 11.23
N ALA A 42 11.30 -1.99 11.80
CA ALA A 42 10.41 -1.02 11.18
C ALA A 42 10.90 -0.67 9.77
N HIS A 43 9.97 -0.40 8.85
CA HIS A 43 10.32 0.00 7.48
C HIS A 43 11.39 1.11 7.49
N PRO A 44 12.40 1.07 6.60
CA PRO A 44 13.54 1.99 6.63
C PRO A 44 13.13 3.47 6.66
N ALA A 45 12.07 3.83 5.91
CA ALA A 45 11.52 5.19 5.95
C ALA A 45 10.99 5.62 7.34
N VAL A 46 10.47 4.70 8.15
CA VAL A 46 10.02 4.99 9.53
C VAL A 46 11.23 5.27 10.42
N VAL A 47 12.29 4.48 10.28
CA VAL A 47 13.56 4.66 11.00
C VAL A 47 14.23 5.98 10.61
N GLU A 48 14.30 6.27 9.31
CA GLU A 48 14.87 7.53 8.82
C GLU A 48 14.08 8.74 9.32
N ASN A 49 12.75 8.65 9.32
CA ASN A 49 11.89 9.70 9.85
C ASN A 49 12.10 9.89 11.35
N SER A 50 12.18 8.82 12.14
CA SER A 50 12.40 8.94 13.59
C SER A 50 13.75 9.56 13.92
N LEU A 51 14.81 9.20 13.18
CA LEU A 51 16.13 9.81 13.32
C LEU A 51 16.12 11.30 12.95
N ARG A 52 15.39 11.68 11.89
CA ARG A 52 15.22 13.08 11.50
C ARG A 52 14.40 13.86 12.52
N GLU A 53 13.35 13.25 13.06
CA GLU A 53 12.50 13.87 14.09
C GLU A 53 13.26 14.14 15.39
N GLN A 54 14.21 13.27 15.76
CA GLN A 54 15.07 13.49 16.93
C GLN A 54 15.94 14.75 16.82
N GLN A 55 16.20 15.24 15.61
CA GLN A 55 16.96 16.46 15.38
C GLN A 55 16.12 17.72 15.59
N TYR A 56 14.80 17.61 15.68
CA TYR A 56 13.93 18.76 15.88
C TYR A 56 13.90 19.21 17.35
N PRO A 57 13.68 20.53 17.58
CA PRO A 57 13.34 21.04 18.91
C PRO A 57 12.14 20.31 19.50
N ALA A 58 12.09 20.19 20.83
CA ALA A 58 11.08 19.40 21.55
C ALA A 58 9.63 19.74 21.19
N GLU A 59 9.36 21.00 20.84
CA GLU A 59 8.05 21.52 20.42
C GLU A 59 7.55 20.92 19.10
N PHE A 60 8.46 20.50 18.22
CA PHE A 60 8.16 19.93 16.91
C PHE A 60 8.30 18.40 16.85
N GLN A 61 8.68 17.78 17.96
CA GLN A 61 8.77 16.32 18.03
C GLN A 61 7.37 15.71 18.13
N ASN A 62 7.20 14.56 17.49
CA ASN A 62 5.97 13.81 17.61
C ASN A 62 5.79 13.29 19.05
N ASN A 63 4.74 13.76 19.73
CA ASN A 63 4.40 13.34 21.08
C ASN A 63 3.29 12.27 21.13
N PHE A 64 2.70 11.93 19.98
CA PHE A 64 1.56 11.02 19.87
C PHE A 64 1.88 9.63 20.45
N TYR A 65 3.02 9.06 20.05
CA TYR A 65 3.47 7.74 20.50
C TYR A 65 4.16 7.74 21.87
N LYS A 66 4.36 8.90 22.50
CA LYS A 66 4.96 8.99 23.85
C LYS A 66 3.96 8.64 24.95
N ASN A 67 2.65 8.65 24.65
CA ASN A 67 1.61 8.29 25.60
C ASN A 67 1.32 6.78 25.52
N PRO A 68 1.55 6.00 26.59
CA PRO A 68 1.34 4.56 26.58
C PRO A 68 -0.11 4.17 26.27
N HIS A 69 -1.09 4.97 26.70
CA HIS A 69 -2.51 4.68 26.43
C HIS A 69 -2.88 4.82 24.96
N ILE A 70 -2.21 5.71 24.22
CA ILE A 70 -2.44 5.87 22.78
C ILE A 70 -1.88 4.66 22.05
N ALA A 71 -0.65 4.23 22.37
CA ALA A 71 -0.05 3.02 21.80
C ALA A 71 -0.93 1.78 22.05
N ASP A 72 -1.43 1.60 23.28
CA ASP A 72 -2.33 0.50 23.64
C ASP A 72 -3.67 0.56 22.92
N ALA A 73 -4.16 1.75 22.58
CA ALA A 73 -5.42 1.93 21.85
C ALA A 73 -5.26 1.59 20.36
N LEU A 74 -4.13 1.93 19.74
CA LEU A 74 -3.85 1.61 18.32
C LEU A 74 -3.65 0.11 18.08
N ALA A 75 -3.17 -0.60 19.11
CA ALA A 75 -3.08 -2.05 19.10
C ALA A 75 -4.46 -2.76 19.15
N LYS A 76 -5.56 -2.01 19.31
CA LYS A 76 -6.94 -2.53 19.31
C LYS A 76 -7.57 -2.37 17.92
N GLU A 77 -8.56 -3.19 17.63
CA GLU A 77 -9.30 -3.16 16.36
C GLU A 77 -10.04 -1.82 16.22
N SER A 78 -10.01 -1.26 15.01
CA SER A 78 -10.74 -0.04 14.63
C SER A 78 -12.09 -0.41 14.02
N TRP A 79 -13.01 0.56 13.97
CA TRP A 79 -14.34 0.36 13.35
C TRP A 79 -14.24 -0.10 11.89
N PHE A 80 -13.23 0.38 11.16
CA PHE A 80 -13.11 0.18 9.71
C PHE A 80 -11.96 -0.72 9.27
N THR A 81 -11.04 -1.05 10.19
CA THR A 81 -9.86 -1.84 9.89
C THR A 81 -9.51 -2.72 11.07
N ASP A 82 -8.93 -3.88 10.79
CA ASP A 82 -8.16 -4.57 11.81
C ASP A 82 -7.04 -3.62 12.29
N LYS A 83 -6.58 -3.83 13.53
CA LYS A 83 -5.60 -3.06 14.31
C LYS A 83 -4.55 -2.34 13.46
N GLU A 84 -3.98 -1.25 13.96
CA GLU A 84 -2.86 -0.63 13.26
C GLU A 84 -1.66 -1.59 13.26
N MET A 85 -1.37 -2.17 12.09
CA MET A 85 -0.24 -3.06 11.90
C MET A 85 0.98 -2.25 11.42
N PRO A 86 2.18 -2.56 11.95
CA PRO A 86 3.41 -1.94 11.44
C PRO A 86 3.57 -2.22 9.95
N VAL A 87 3.92 -1.18 9.20
CA VAL A 87 4.18 -1.28 7.76
C VAL A 87 5.60 -1.82 7.58
N TYR A 88 5.74 -2.98 6.94
CA TYR A 88 7.04 -3.58 6.59
C TYR A 88 7.45 -3.29 5.15
N GLU A 89 6.48 -3.27 4.23
CA GLU A 89 6.67 -2.92 2.83
C GLU A 89 5.59 -1.94 2.40
N ARG A 90 5.99 -0.86 1.74
CA ARG A 90 5.05 0.13 1.21
C ARG A 90 4.73 -0.20 -0.24
N GLU A 91 3.48 -0.51 -0.54
CA GLU A 91 3.02 -0.68 -1.93
C GLU A 91 3.30 0.56 -2.80
N ALA A 92 3.24 1.75 -2.19
CA ALA A 92 3.56 3.00 -2.87
C ALA A 92 5.03 3.07 -3.36
N ASP A 93 5.96 2.39 -2.69
CA ASP A 93 7.38 2.39 -3.08
C ASP A 93 7.61 1.54 -4.34
N LYS A 94 6.68 0.62 -4.65
CA LYS A 94 6.70 -0.17 -5.89
C LYS A 94 6.34 0.65 -7.13
N ILE A 95 5.74 1.84 -6.94
CA ILE A 95 5.28 2.68 -8.05
C ILE A 95 6.42 3.62 -8.49
N PRO A 96 6.94 3.50 -9.72
CA PRO A 96 7.99 4.39 -10.21
C PRO A 96 7.53 5.85 -10.24
N ARG A 97 8.41 6.79 -9.86
CA ARG A 97 8.09 8.23 -9.82
C ARG A 97 7.64 8.78 -11.18
N GLY A 98 8.19 8.26 -12.28
CA GLY A 98 7.75 8.60 -13.64
C GLY A 98 6.29 8.20 -13.92
N GLN A 99 5.83 7.06 -13.37
CA GLN A 99 4.45 6.61 -13.50
C GLN A 99 3.48 7.51 -12.72
N ILE A 100 3.87 7.93 -11.52
CA ILE A 100 3.11 8.92 -10.73
C ILE A 100 2.94 10.22 -11.55
N VAL A 101 4.03 10.75 -12.10
CA VAL A 101 3.99 11.97 -12.92
C VAL A 101 3.11 11.80 -14.16
N LYS A 102 3.16 10.62 -14.81
CA LYS A 102 2.30 10.31 -15.97
C LYS A 102 0.81 10.33 -15.59
N ILE A 103 0.45 9.69 -14.48
CA ILE A 103 -0.94 9.67 -13.98
C ILE A 103 -1.41 11.10 -13.69
N LEU A 104 -0.61 11.89 -12.96
CA LEU A 104 -0.97 13.28 -12.63
C LEU A 104 -1.13 14.17 -13.87
N LYS A 105 -0.29 14.01 -14.89
CA LYS A 105 -0.42 14.75 -16.16
C LYS A 105 -1.68 14.35 -16.94
N ASN A 106 -2.03 13.07 -16.93
CA ASN A 106 -3.22 12.57 -17.61
C ASN A 106 -4.50 13.02 -16.90
N ALA A 107 -4.48 13.10 -15.57
CA ALA A 107 -5.58 13.62 -14.75
C ALA A 107 -5.72 15.16 -14.81
N GLY A 108 -4.82 15.88 -15.49
CA GLY A 108 -4.83 17.35 -15.53
C GLY A 108 -4.32 18.02 -14.24
N LEU A 109 -3.79 17.25 -13.29
CA LEU A 109 -3.29 17.73 -12.00
C LEU A 109 -1.83 18.22 -12.04
N ALA A 110 -1.11 17.98 -13.14
CA ALA A 110 0.25 18.47 -13.35
C ALA A 110 0.39 19.15 -14.72
N ARG A 111 1.07 20.31 -14.76
CA ARG A 111 1.36 21.00 -16.03
C ARG A 111 2.24 20.13 -16.93
N ARG A 112 1.89 20.08 -18.22
CA ARG A 112 2.83 19.66 -19.27
C ARG A 112 3.83 20.80 -19.45
N ARG A 113 5.13 20.52 -19.26
CA ARG A 113 6.17 21.45 -19.70
C ARG A 113 5.98 21.63 -21.21
N ARG A 114 5.86 22.88 -21.65
CA ARG A 114 5.89 23.24 -23.07
C ARG A 114 7.30 23.10 -23.59
#